data_AF-A0A172YDN1-F1
#
_entry.id   AF-A0A172YDN1-F1
#
_cell.length_a   1.000
_cell.length_b   1.000
_cell.length_c   1.000
_cell.angle_alpha   90.00
_cell.angle_beta   90.00
_cell.angle_gamma   90.00
#
_symmetry.space_group_name_H-M   'P 1'
#
loop_
_entity.id
_entity.type
_entity.pdbx_description
1 polymer ?
#
loop_
_entity_poly.entity_id
_entity_poly.type
_entity_poly.pdbx_seq_one_letter_code
_entity_poly.pdbx_strand_id
1 'polypeptide(L)' 'MKSLVFTTAALFSTLLVAGCATDWQKPDGTDADRYSDQAECRVMANQADDSDTFDDCMKGRGWMDD' A
#
# COMPACT_ATOMS: atom_id res chain seq x y z
N MET A 1 -40.22 -34.59 -14.63
CA MET A 1 -38.79 -34.33 -14.91
C MET A 1 -38.67 -32.87 -15.30
N LYS A 2 -37.99 -32.06 -14.48
CA LYS A 2 -37.83 -30.61 -14.64
C LYS A 2 -36.32 -30.32 -14.74
N SER A 3 -35.92 -29.71 -15.86
CA SER A 3 -34.55 -29.24 -16.20
C SER A 3 -33.90 -28.48 -15.03
N LEU A 4 -32.65 -28.82 -14.68
CA LEU A 4 -31.40 -28.15 -15.14
C LEU A 4 -31.45 -26.63 -14.98
N VAL A 5 -30.52 -26.06 -14.20
CA VAL A 5 -29.55 -25.04 -14.66
C VAL A 5 -28.69 -24.52 -13.48
N PHE A 6 -27.39 -24.79 -13.58
CA PHE A 6 -26.22 -23.93 -13.30
C PHE A 6 -25.92 -23.36 -11.89
N THR A 7 -24.89 -23.95 -11.29
CA THR A 7 -23.59 -23.32 -10.95
C THR A 7 -23.51 -21.79 -11.03
N THR A 8 -23.13 -21.13 -9.93
CA THR A 8 -22.39 -19.85 -9.82
C THR A 8 -22.44 -19.46 -8.34
N ALA A 9 -21.44 -18.87 -7.70
CA ALA A 9 -20.04 -18.64 -7.95
C ALA A 9 -19.46 -18.39 -6.56
N ALA A 10 -18.19 -18.70 -6.37
CA ALA A 10 -17.44 -18.40 -5.17
C ALA A 10 -17.73 -16.97 -4.70
N LEU A 11 -18.31 -16.82 -3.51
CA LEU A 11 -18.31 -15.55 -2.78
C LEU A 11 -16.84 -15.24 -2.48
N PHE A 12 -16.27 -14.45 -3.37
CA PHE A 12 -14.99 -13.78 -3.25
C PHE A 12 -15.06 -12.87 -2.02
N SER A 13 -14.77 -13.44 -0.84
CA SER A 13 -14.46 -12.65 0.35
C SER A 13 -13.05 -12.12 0.22
N THR A 14 -12.83 -11.18 -0.69
CA THR A 14 -11.69 -10.27 -0.60
C THR A 14 -11.96 -9.34 0.57
N LEU A 15 -11.50 -9.77 1.76
CA LEU A 15 -11.19 -8.87 2.86
C LEU A 15 -10.12 -7.91 2.33
N LEU A 16 -10.58 -6.78 1.78
CA LEU A 16 -9.77 -5.59 1.66
C LEU A 16 -9.50 -5.13 3.08
N VAL A 17 -8.42 -5.66 3.67
CA VAL A 17 -7.68 -4.96 4.71
C VAL A 17 -7.12 -3.73 4.00
N ALA A 18 -7.99 -2.73 3.83
CA ALA A 18 -7.59 -1.36 3.60
C ALA A 18 -6.87 -0.98 4.90
N GLY A 19 -5.58 -1.35 4.97
CA GLY A 19 -4.67 -0.65 5.86
C GLY A 19 -4.84 0.82 5.54
N CYS A 20 -4.95 1.65 6.58
CA CYS A 20 -4.89 3.09 6.45
C CYS A 20 -3.55 3.42 5.77
N ALA A 21 -3.55 3.45 4.44
CA ALA A 21 -2.41 3.86 3.66
C ALA A 21 -2.43 5.38 3.75
N THR A 22 -1.46 5.95 4.47
CA THR A 22 -1.13 7.35 4.29
C THR A 22 -0.90 7.56 2.79
N ASP A 23 -1.72 8.39 2.16
CA ASP A 23 -1.67 8.61 0.71
C ASP A 23 -0.45 9.47 0.40
N TRP A 24 0.69 8.81 0.22
CA TRP A 24 1.91 9.45 -0.24
C TRP A 24 1.80 9.76 -1.72
N GLN A 25 1.92 11.04 -2.08
CA GLN A 25 1.87 11.52 -3.46
C GLN A 25 3.20 12.15 -3.90
N LYS A 26 3.59 11.90 -5.15
CA LYS A 26 4.77 12.48 -5.79
C LYS A 26 4.41 12.81 -7.25
N PRO A 27 4.62 14.05 -7.74
CA PRO A 27 4.11 14.49 -9.05
C PRO A 27 4.49 13.60 -10.23
N ASP A 28 5.72 13.06 -10.22
CA ASP A 28 6.26 12.19 -11.27
C ASP A 28 6.46 10.74 -10.78
N GLY A 29 5.95 10.38 -9.60
CA GLY A 29 6.16 9.08 -8.97
C GLY A 29 5.18 8.03 -9.47
N THR A 30 5.68 6.84 -9.78
CA THR A 30 4.82 5.68 -10.04
C THR A 30 4.46 4.95 -8.75
N ASP A 31 3.43 4.10 -8.79
CA ASP A 31 3.13 3.20 -7.67
C ASP A 31 4.32 2.31 -7.31
N ALA A 32 5.10 1.87 -8.31
CA ALA A 32 6.29 1.06 -8.08
C ALA A 32 7.38 1.84 -7.32
N ASP A 33 7.59 3.10 -7.66
CA ASP A 33 8.52 3.98 -6.94
C ASP A 33 8.07 4.15 -5.49
N ARG A 34 6.76 4.32 -5.27
CA ARG A 34 6.19 4.44 -3.92
C ARG A 34 6.51 3.21 -3.08
N TYR A 35 6.25 2.01 -3.60
CA TYR A 35 6.49 0.78 -2.84
C TYR A 35 7.98 0.53 -2.58
N SER A 36 8.85 0.85 -3.55
CA SER A 36 10.30 0.75 -3.38
C SER A 36 10.79 1.71 -2.30
N ASP A 37 10.42 2.98 -2.40
CA ASP A 37 10.83 4.03 -1.47
C ASP A 37 10.30 3.75 -0.05
N GLN A 38 9.04 3.32 0.09
CA GLN A 38 8.48 2.94 1.39
C GLN A 38 9.24 1.75 2.00
N ALA A 39 9.59 0.72 1.22
CA ALA A 39 10.36 -0.41 1.74
C ALA A 39 11.73 0.03 2.26
N GLU A 40 12.43 0.88 1.51
CA GLU A 40 13.72 1.45 1.89
C GLU A 40 13.61 2.32 3.15
N CYS A 41 12.66 3.25 3.17
CA CYS A 41 12.42 4.13 4.32
C CYS A 41 12.03 3.33 5.57
N ARG A 42 11.29 2.23 5.42
CA ARG A 42 10.87 1.38 6.53
C ARG A 42 12.03 0.58 7.13
N VAL A 43 12.97 0.14 6.30
CA VAL A 43 14.22 -0.47 6.79
C VAL A 43 15.02 0.52 7.63
N MET A 44 15.09 1.78 7.21
CA MET A 44 15.80 2.81 7.97
C MET A 44 15.10 3.14 9.30
N ALA A 45 13.78 3.33 9.29
CA ALA A 45 12.99 3.58 10.49
C ALA A 45 13.14 2.44 11.52
N ASN A 46 13.11 1.18 11.06
CA ASN A 46 13.32 0.03 11.93
C ASN A 46 14.76 -0.06 12.50
N GLN A 47 15.76 0.48 11.78
CA GLN A 47 17.13 0.54 12.28
C GLN A 47 17.35 1.69 13.27
N ALA A 48 16.63 2.80 13.08
CA ALA A 48 16.65 3.95 13.98
C ALA A 48 15.75 3.75 15.22
N ASP A 49 14.86 2.75 15.19
CA ASP A 49 13.77 2.53 16.16
C ASP A 49 12.86 3.77 16.28
N ASP A 50 12.63 4.45 15.15
CA ASP A 50 11.92 5.73 15.09
C ASP A 50 11.07 5.81 13.82
N SER A 51 9.76 6.07 14.01
CA SER A 51 8.81 6.25 12.92
C SER A 51 8.95 7.58 12.21
N ASP A 52 9.44 8.63 12.88
CA ASP A 52 9.60 9.96 12.26
C ASP A 52 10.69 9.90 11.16
N THR A 53 11.66 9.01 11.34
CA THR A 53 12.67 8.66 10.32
C THR A 53 12.04 8.12 9.02
N PHE A 54 10.87 7.48 9.07
CA PHE A 54 10.15 7.04 7.88
C PHE A 54 9.60 8.23 7.10
N ASP A 55 8.89 9.13 7.78
CA ASP A 55 8.26 10.30 7.17
C ASP A 55 9.30 11.26 6.60
N ASP A 56 10.38 11.50 7.34
CA ASP A 56 11.51 12.32 6.88
C ASP A 56 12.19 11.71 5.65
N CYS A 57 12.33 10.39 5.61
CA CYS A 57 12.84 9.69 4.43
C CYS A 57 11.91 9.87 3.22
N MET A 58 10.61 9.64 3.41
CA MET A 58 9.62 9.78 2.33
C MET A 58 9.59 11.22 1.79
N LYS A 59 9.57 12.22 2.69
CA LYS A 59 9.65 13.66 2.37
C LYS A 59 10.95 14.00 1.65
N GLY A 60 12.08 13.46 2.10
CA GLY A 60 13.39 13.63 1.44
C GLY A 60 13.45 13.06 0.02
N ARG A 61 12.61 12.06 -0.29
CA ARG A 61 12.44 11.50 -1.64
C ARG A 61 11.40 12.23 -2.50
N GLY A 62 10.79 13.28 -1.95
CA GLY A 62 9.80 14.12 -2.62
C GLY A 62 8.37 13.57 -2.58
N TRP A 63 8.07 12.64 -1.66
CA TRP A 63 6.70 12.23 -1.36
C TRP A 63 6.07 13.20 -0.36
N MET A 64 4.82 13.58 -0.58
CA MET A 64 4.02 14.41 0.31
C MET A 64 2.89 13.57 0.89
N ASP A 65 2.66 13.70 2.20
CA ASP A 65 1.54 13.14 2.95
C ASP A 65 0.33 14.09 2.82
N ASP A 66 -0.75 13.60 2.20
CA ASP A 66 -2.05 14.30 2.14
C ASP A 66 -2.84 14.22 3.46
#